data_AF-X5DG02-F1
#
_entry.id   AF-X5DG02-F1
#
_cell.length_a   1.000
_cell.length_b   1.000
_cell.length_c   1.000
_cell.angle_alpha   90.00
_cell.angle_beta   90.00
_cell.angle_gamma   90.00
#
_symmetry.space_group_name_H-M   'P 1'
#
loop_
_entity.id
_entity.type
_entity.pdbx_description
1 polymer ?
#
loop_
_entity_poly.entity_id
_entity_poly.type
_entity_poly.pdbx_seq_one_letter_code
_entity_poly.pdbx_strand_id
1 'polypeptide(L)'
;MKLEKILDSVNSLEKNSFLKIIDNIKSSNPKNSKEIDKILSDSSDNLKSVDSINIAKVFDLIKDEFAETIKAEFINTTSQLDILIDIIIKDGNNILKQDWFARLYEKEIAKIKKRTKELKIQLESDKSEISETRKRDYLIYKACVETAYNNDYQNNRESKITDDELSILLTLTNQLDLSQEEVKLINYLIIPPDKSDIENITTFLKNIGVIFYSRKNNLIYVADEVVRVLRKVRKKEIADKYYRRVLKTLKESQINLVCRKHSIDTKELDYELKIKQIIKEGIPFSTLLKNGIHKDGTNLTDRKKTINDIWNKGLKISSNLKGSTLEEKIENIISYFNEIELDEKVGISVEGYEKLLLEINDELKSFRKLVLTEFEMPEETNLNSATLLDFNIKPRDVLDILSVEDLKSFIAAKELKSRGDLVLNILDAYKDAENLLIENYVAIGFRNLNLLKENGITIKESELGLKFECITQKIFEQLGFNVDESLKKKLNTTKNKIDLVLNLGNNDVIIVECKTIKESGYNKFSSVSRQIKSYVDLAKKNGLNVVKSLLVAPDFSDDFVNDCDLEFEINLSLITAGSLVNILEGFRESKHKQFPYQLLMKDVLIKEERILKAIKK
;
A
#
# COMPACT_ATOMS: atom_id res chain seq x y z
N MET A 1 -0.32 3.19 -5.73
CA MET A 1 -1.13 4.32 -5.24
C MET A 1 -2.57 3.88 -5.25
N LYS A 2 -3.31 4.17 -4.17
CA LYS A 2 -4.72 3.76 -4.06
C LYS A 2 -5.57 4.40 -5.14
N LEU A 3 -6.54 3.63 -5.65
CA LEU A 3 -7.48 4.09 -6.69
C LEU A 3 -8.16 5.40 -6.29
N GLU A 4 -8.65 5.51 -5.06
CA GLU A 4 -9.28 6.72 -4.52
C GLU A 4 -8.37 7.95 -4.68
N LYS A 5 -7.11 7.85 -4.21
CA LYS A 5 -6.14 8.94 -4.29
C LYS A 5 -5.81 9.31 -5.74
N ILE A 6 -5.71 8.32 -6.63
CA ILE A 6 -5.51 8.57 -8.06
C ILE A 6 -6.70 9.34 -8.62
N LEU A 7 -7.93 8.88 -8.35
CA LEU A 7 -9.15 9.56 -8.79
C LEU A 7 -9.15 11.00 -8.28
N ASP A 8 -8.83 11.29 -7.03
CA ASP A 8 -8.79 12.69 -6.55
C ASP A 8 -7.73 13.56 -7.23
N SER A 9 -6.64 12.94 -7.71
CA SER A 9 -5.53 13.65 -8.37
C SER A 9 -5.76 13.93 -9.86
N VAL A 10 -6.61 13.16 -10.54
CA VAL A 10 -6.81 13.24 -12.00
C VAL A 10 -8.12 13.95 -12.36
N ASN A 11 -8.16 14.61 -13.52
CA ASN A 11 -9.36 15.35 -13.95
C ASN A 11 -10.44 14.44 -14.56
N SER A 12 -11.65 14.99 -14.78
CA SER A 12 -12.80 14.21 -15.29
C SER A 12 -12.55 13.53 -16.64
N LEU A 13 -11.75 14.14 -17.54
CA LEU A 13 -11.39 13.53 -18.83
C LEU A 13 -10.46 12.33 -18.66
N GLU A 14 -9.55 12.41 -17.70
CA GLU A 14 -8.57 11.36 -17.39
C GLU A 14 -9.25 10.14 -16.72
N LYS A 15 -10.33 10.35 -15.96
CA LYS A 15 -11.15 9.27 -15.37
C LYS A 15 -12.08 8.58 -16.36
N ASN A 16 -12.47 9.27 -17.44
CA ASN A 16 -13.63 8.89 -18.26
C ASN A 16 -13.54 7.48 -18.88
N SER A 17 -12.36 7.03 -19.33
CA SER A 17 -12.22 5.68 -19.89
C SER A 17 -12.47 4.61 -18.83
N PHE A 18 -11.93 4.80 -17.62
CA PHE A 18 -12.13 3.88 -16.51
C PHE A 18 -13.60 3.84 -16.06
N LEU A 19 -14.24 5.00 -15.91
CA LEU A 19 -15.67 5.06 -15.52
C LEU A 19 -16.59 4.38 -16.54
N LYS A 20 -16.30 4.53 -17.84
CA LYS A 20 -17.07 3.84 -18.89
C LYS A 20 -16.99 2.32 -18.78
N ILE A 21 -15.85 1.78 -18.35
CA ILE A 21 -15.73 0.32 -18.16
C ILE A 21 -16.58 -0.12 -16.98
N ILE A 22 -16.57 0.64 -15.88
CA ILE A 22 -17.45 0.38 -14.74
C ILE A 22 -18.93 0.44 -15.17
N ASP A 23 -19.32 1.46 -15.93
CA ASP A 23 -20.69 1.59 -16.46
C ASP A 23 -21.08 0.39 -17.35
N ASN A 24 -20.18 -0.04 -18.24
CA ASN A 24 -20.41 -1.20 -19.11
C ASN A 24 -20.59 -2.49 -18.30
N ILE A 25 -19.74 -2.71 -17.28
CA ILE A 25 -19.85 -3.87 -16.41
C ILE A 25 -21.16 -3.81 -15.61
N LYS A 26 -21.52 -2.65 -15.04
CA LYS A 26 -22.80 -2.42 -14.34
C LYS A 26 -24.00 -2.76 -15.24
N SER A 27 -23.98 -2.29 -16.49
CA SER A 27 -25.05 -2.55 -17.46
C SER A 27 -25.23 -4.03 -17.82
N SER A 28 -24.19 -4.84 -17.56
CA SER A 28 -24.20 -6.29 -17.79
C SER A 28 -24.73 -7.09 -16.60
N ASN A 29 -25.29 -6.44 -15.58
CA ASN A 29 -25.79 -7.05 -14.33
C ASN A 29 -24.74 -7.93 -13.62
N PRO A 30 -23.70 -7.31 -13.03
CA PRO A 30 -22.63 -8.05 -12.35
C PRO A 30 -23.17 -8.75 -11.09
N LYS A 31 -22.37 -9.67 -10.54
CA LYS A 31 -22.77 -10.53 -9.41
C LYS A 31 -23.30 -9.74 -8.21
N ASN A 32 -22.67 -8.60 -7.93
CA ASN A 32 -22.96 -7.73 -6.79
C ASN A 32 -23.83 -6.50 -7.14
N SER A 33 -24.62 -6.58 -8.23
CA SER A 33 -25.46 -5.46 -8.73
C SER A 33 -26.29 -4.76 -7.64
N LYS A 34 -26.96 -5.52 -6.77
CA LYS A 34 -27.77 -4.97 -5.67
C LYS A 34 -26.97 -4.14 -4.66
N GLU A 35 -25.72 -4.50 -4.41
CA GLU A 35 -24.86 -3.77 -3.47
C GLU A 35 -24.31 -2.51 -4.12
N ILE A 36 -23.96 -2.60 -5.41
CA ILE A 36 -23.58 -1.45 -6.23
C ILE A 36 -24.70 -0.41 -6.25
N ASP A 37 -25.95 -0.83 -6.50
CA ASP A 37 -27.09 0.08 -6.53
C ASP A 37 -27.34 0.76 -5.18
N LYS A 38 -27.06 0.08 -4.05
CA LYS A 38 -27.13 0.70 -2.70
C LYS A 38 -26.05 1.73 -2.45
N ILE A 39 -24.83 1.50 -2.95
CA ILE A 39 -23.74 2.47 -2.84
C ILE A 39 -24.06 3.71 -3.70
N LEU A 40 -24.70 3.50 -4.85
CA LEU A 40 -25.02 4.54 -5.80
C LEU A 40 -26.35 5.25 -5.54
N SER A 41 -27.27 4.71 -4.72
CA SER A 41 -28.61 5.28 -4.53
C SER A 41 -28.65 6.68 -3.90
N ASP A 42 -27.56 7.09 -3.25
CA ASP A 42 -27.40 8.44 -2.69
C ASP A 42 -26.84 9.45 -3.72
N SER A 43 -26.45 8.96 -4.90
CA SER A 43 -25.91 9.73 -6.02
C SER A 43 -26.85 9.59 -7.22
N SER A 44 -26.96 10.61 -8.08
CA SER A 44 -27.61 10.38 -9.38
C SER A 44 -26.89 9.24 -10.12
N ASP A 45 -27.59 8.44 -10.93
CA ASP A 45 -27.10 7.24 -11.66
C ASP A 45 -25.84 7.44 -12.53
N ASN A 46 -25.29 8.65 -12.59
CA ASN A 46 -24.10 9.04 -13.31
C ASN A 46 -22.84 8.90 -12.45
N LEU A 47 -21.96 7.94 -12.79
CA LEU A 47 -20.67 7.73 -12.11
C LEU A 47 -19.75 8.97 -12.10
N LYS A 48 -19.95 9.94 -13.00
CA LYS A 48 -19.13 11.16 -13.04
C LYS A 48 -19.38 12.11 -11.85
N SER A 49 -20.54 12.01 -11.21
CA SER A 49 -20.90 12.82 -10.04
C SER A 49 -20.67 12.09 -8.71
N VAL A 50 -20.27 10.82 -8.76
CA VAL A 50 -19.95 10.01 -7.57
C VAL A 50 -18.56 10.38 -7.07
N ASP A 51 -18.39 10.44 -5.75
CA ASP A 51 -17.09 10.68 -5.12
C ASP A 51 -16.11 9.50 -5.33
N SER A 52 -14.82 9.78 -5.19
CA SER A 52 -13.75 8.81 -5.45
C SER A 52 -13.79 7.59 -4.51
N ILE A 53 -14.26 7.75 -3.27
CA ILE A 53 -14.38 6.67 -2.29
C ILE A 53 -15.43 5.65 -2.76
N ASN A 54 -16.61 6.14 -3.15
CA ASN A 54 -17.68 5.28 -3.63
C ASN A 54 -17.34 4.61 -4.97
N ILE A 55 -16.64 5.30 -5.88
CA ILE A 55 -16.12 4.67 -7.11
C ILE A 55 -15.15 3.54 -6.78
N ALA A 56 -14.25 3.74 -5.82
CA ALA A 56 -13.29 2.70 -5.43
C ALA A 56 -13.98 1.47 -4.80
N LYS A 57 -15.03 1.68 -3.98
CA LYS A 57 -15.87 0.60 -3.44
C LYS A 57 -16.62 -0.16 -4.54
N VAL A 58 -17.22 0.56 -5.50
CA VAL A 58 -17.89 -0.09 -6.64
C VAL A 58 -16.90 -0.91 -7.43
N PHE A 59 -15.70 -0.39 -7.70
CA PHE A 59 -14.66 -1.15 -8.39
C PHE A 59 -14.31 -2.44 -7.65
N ASP A 60 -14.17 -2.40 -6.32
CA ASP A 60 -13.91 -3.59 -5.50
C ASP A 60 -14.94 -4.71 -5.72
N LEU A 61 -16.22 -4.35 -5.84
CA LEU A 61 -17.32 -5.28 -6.06
C LEU A 61 -17.37 -5.91 -7.47
N ILE A 62 -16.68 -5.32 -8.44
CA ILE A 62 -16.67 -5.77 -9.85
C ILE A 62 -15.28 -6.24 -10.34
N LYS A 63 -14.32 -6.42 -9.43
CA LYS A 63 -12.93 -6.79 -9.79
C LYS A 63 -12.83 -8.06 -10.62
N ASP A 64 -13.69 -9.03 -10.36
CA ASP A 64 -13.69 -10.30 -11.08
C ASP A 64 -14.22 -10.12 -12.51
N GLU A 65 -15.31 -9.38 -12.70
CA GLU A 65 -15.84 -9.04 -14.03
C GLU A 65 -14.86 -8.15 -14.82
N PHE A 66 -14.19 -7.21 -14.14
CA PHE A 66 -13.11 -6.43 -14.74
C PHE A 66 -11.95 -7.32 -15.17
N ALA A 67 -11.57 -8.32 -14.36
CA ALA A 67 -10.54 -9.29 -14.72
C ALA A 67 -10.91 -10.08 -15.99
N GLU A 68 -12.17 -10.49 -16.15
CA GLU A 68 -12.64 -11.17 -17.36
C GLU A 68 -12.58 -10.26 -18.60
N THR A 69 -12.90 -8.97 -18.44
CA THR A 69 -12.76 -7.98 -19.51
C THR A 69 -11.30 -7.87 -19.97
N ILE A 70 -10.35 -7.84 -19.03
CA ILE A 70 -8.91 -7.81 -19.36
C ILE A 70 -8.46 -9.13 -20.00
N LYS A 71 -8.94 -10.29 -19.53
CA LYS A 71 -8.61 -11.58 -20.13
C LYS A 71 -9.05 -11.67 -21.59
N ALA A 72 -10.21 -11.11 -21.94
CA ALA A 72 -10.67 -11.07 -23.32
C ALA A 72 -9.71 -10.28 -24.25
N GLU A 73 -9.00 -9.27 -23.74
CA GLU A 73 -8.00 -8.52 -24.50
C GLU A 73 -6.72 -9.34 -24.80
N PHE A 74 -6.43 -10.39 -24.02
CA PHE A 74 -5.29 -11.30 -24.28
C PHE A 74 -5.48 -12.20 -25.50
N ILE A 75 -6.73 -12.41 -25.94
CA ILE A 75 -7.05 -13.17 -27.16
C ILE A 75 -6.46 -12.47 -28.37
N ASN A 76 -6.39 -11.13 -28.32
CA ASN A 76 -5.78 -10.34 -29.36
C ASN A 76 -4.25 -10.42 -29.23
N THR A 77 -3.67 -11.44 -29.87
CA THR A 77 -2.23 -11.75 -29.89
C THR A 77 -1.35 -10.59 -30.36
N THR A 78 -1.91 -9.61 -31.08
CA THR A 78 -1.19 -8.41 -31.54
C THR A 78 -0.92 -7.38 -30.43
N SER A 79 -1.66 -7.44 -29.32
CA SER A 79 -1.62 -6.42 -28.27
C SER A 79 -0.34 -6.41 -27.44
N GLN A 80 0.42 -7.52 -27.41
CA GLN A 80 1.58 -7.72 -26.51
C GLN A 80 1.28 -7.31 -25.06
N LEU A 81 0.02 -7.47 -24.66
CA LEU A 81 -0.51 -7.00 -23.39
C LEU A 81 0.19 -7.69 -22.21
N ASP A 82 0.70 -8.90 -22.40
CA ASP A 82 1.53 -9.61 -21.44
C ASP A 82 2.81 -8.83 -21.08
N ILE A 83 3.53 -8.28 -22.06
CA ILE A 83 4.74 -7.48 -21.85
C ILE A 83 4.39 -6.21 -21.06
N LEU A 84 3.31 -5.54 -21.46
CA LEU A 84 2.88 -4.29 -20.84
C LEU A 84 2.47 -4.51 -19.39
N ILE A 85 1.66 -5.55 -19.14
CA ILE A 85 1.21 -5.92 -17.80
C ILE A 85 2.41 -6.30 -16.93
N ASP A 86 3.35 -7.12 -17.43
CA ASP A 86 4.53 -7.53 -16.67
C ASP A 86 5.39 -6.33 -16.21
N ILE A 87 5.34 -5.20 -16.91
CA ILE A 87 5.99 -3.95 -16.49
C ILE A 87 5.19 -3.26 -15.40
N ILE A 88 3.90 -2.99 -15.62
CA ILE A 88 3.09 -2.15 -14.71
C ILE A 88 2.76 -2.83 -13.38
N ILE A 89 2.82 -4.16 -13.29
CA ILE A 89 2.54 -4.89 -12.03
C ILE A 89 3.75 -5.01 -11.10
N LYS A 90 4.93 -4.56 -11.51
CA LYS A 90 6.14 -4.62 -10.67
C LYS A 90 6.03 -3.63 -9.51
N ASP A 91 6.58 -4.00 -8.36
CA ASP A 91 6.67 -3.11 -7.22
C ASP A 91 7.46 -1.84 -7.61
N GLY A 92 6.89 -0.65 -7.35
CA GLY A 92 7.50 0.63 -7.74
C GLY A 92 7.02 1.21 -9.08
N ASN A 93 6.22 0.48 -9.87
CA ASN A 93 5.75 0.95 -11.18
C ASN A 93 4.33 1.54 -11.18
N ASN A 94 3.78 1.83 -10.01
CA ASN A 94 2.40 2.32 -9.87
C ASN A 94 2.27 3.81 -10.25
N ILE A 95 3.40 4.53 -10.37
CA ILE A 95 3.50 5.91 -10.83
C ILE A 95 4.72 6.03 -11.74
N LEU A 96 4.51 6.32 -13.02
CA LEU A 96 5.57 6.32 -14.03
C LEU A 96 5.49 7.59 -14.86
N LYS A 97 6.62 8.20 -15.19
CA LYS A 97 6.64 9.11 -16.34
C LYS A 97 6.49 8.32 -17.63
N GLN A 98 5.82 8.90 -18.63
CA GLN A 98 5.60 8.22 -19.90
C GLN A 98 6.91 7.83 -20.61
N ASP A 99 7.94 8.65 -20.52
CA ASP A 99 9.26 8.39 -21.10
C ASP A 99 10.00 7.25 -20.38
N TRP A 100 9.88 7.18 -19.04
CA TRP A 100 10.41 6.05 -18.28
C TRP A 100 9.70 4.75 -18.64
N PHE A 101 8.37 4.78 -18.76
CA PHE A 101 7.59 3.61 -19.22
C PHE A 101 8.03 3.16 -20.63
N ALA A 102 8.28 4.11 -21.55
CA ALA A 102 8.82 3.80 -22.87
C ALA A 102 10.17 3.07 -22.80
N ARG A 103 11.10 3.54 -21.95
CA ARG A 103 12.41 2.91 -21.76
C ARG A 103 12.28 1.49 -21.18
N LEU A 104 11.39 1.28 -20.22
CA LEU A 104 11.12 -0.05 -19.65
C LEU A 104 10.57 -1.00 -20.73
N TYR A 105 9.63 -0.53 -21.54
CA TYR A 105 9.07 -1.30 -22.65
C TYR A 105 10.11 -1.66 -23.71
N GLU A 106 10.93 -0.69 -24.14
CA GLU A 106 12.01 -0.92 -25.10
C GLU A 106 13.06 -1.91 -24.58
N LYS A 107 13.44 -1.78 -23.31
CA LYS A 107 14.37 -2.69 -22.63
C LYS A 107 13.81 -4.11 -22.60
N GLU A 108 12.51 -4.27 -22.28
CA GLU A 108 11.88 -5.58 -22.21
C GLU A 108 11.75 -6.23 -23.59
N ILE A 109 11.36 -5.48 -24.64
CA ILE A 109 11.35 -5.99 -26.02
C ILE A 109 12.74 -6.43 -26.46
N ALA A 110 13.77 -5.63 -26.22
CA ALA A 110 15.14 -5.96 -26.58
C ALA A 110 15.61 -7.25 -25.87
N LYS A 111 15.27 -7.39 -24.58
CA LYS A 111 15.55 -8.58 -23.77
C LYS A 111 14.85 -9.81 -24.34
N ILE A 112 13.55 -9.74 -24.63
CA ILE A 112 12.79 -10.87 -25.20
C ILE A 112 13.40 -11.27 -26.54
N LYS A 113 13.62 -10.32 -27.46
CA LYS A 113 14.24 -10.61 -28.78
C LYS A 113 15.59 -11.30 -28.65
N LYS A 114 16.42 -10.91 -27.67
CA LYS A 114 17.70 -11.57 -27.39
C LYS A 114 17.49 -12.99 -26.86
N ARG A 115 16.70 -13.16 -25.80
CA ARG A 115 16.47 -14.46 -25.16
C ARG A 115 15.76 -15.46 -26.06
N THR A 116 14.81 -15.01 -26.89
CA THR A 116 14.13 -15.84 -27.89
C THR A 116 15.12 -16.37 -28.93
N LYS A 117 16.08 -15.55 -29.38
CA LYS A 117 17.17 -16.02 -30.28
C LYS A 117 18.07 -17.05 -29.60
N GLU A 118 18.46 -16.80 -28.35
CA GLU A 118 19.27 -17.73 -27.56
C GLU A 118 18.54 -19.07 -27.34
N LEU A 119 17.26 -19.02 -26.97
CA LEU A 119 16.42 -20.21 -26.80
C LEU A 119 16.30 -21.01 -28.12
N LYS A 120 16.11 -20.33 -29.25
CA LYS A 120 16.07 -20.99 -30.56
C LYS A 120 17.35 -21.79 -30.82
N ILE A 121 18.52 -21.17 -30.59
CA ILE A 121 19.82 -21.84 -30.75
C ILE A 121 19.93 -23.04 -29.81
N GLN A 122 19.51 -22.90 -28.54
CA GLN A 122 19.56 -24.00 -27.57
C GLN A 122 18.61 -25.16 -27.91
N LEU A 123 17.46 -24.89 -28.55
CA LEU A 123 16.53 -25.91 -29.00
C LEU A 123 17.06 -26.68 -30.23
N GLU A 124 17.78 -26.01 -31.12
CA GLU A 124 18.33 -26.59 -32.35
C GLU A 124 19.71 -27.26 -32.14
N SER A 125 20.47 -26.85 -31.12
CA SER A 125 21.82 -27.36 -30.84
C SER A 125 21.84 -28.74 -30.16
N ASP A 126 22.75 -29.60 -30.61
CA ASP A 126 23.11 -30.87 -29.96
C ASP A 126 23.93 -30.67 -28.67
N LYS A 127 24.52 -29.49 -28.48
CA LYS A 127 25.26 -29.09 -27.26
C LYS A 127 24.44 -28.08 -26.45
N SER A 128 23.18 -28.41 -26.18
CA SER A 128 22.31 -27.56 -25.37
C SER A 128 22.69 -27.64 -23.90
N GLU A 129 22.58 -26.52 -23.18
CA GLU A 129 22.68 -26.49 -21.73
C GLU A 129 21.34 -26.85 -21.05
N ILE A 130 20.24 -26.89 -21.82
CA ILE A 130 18.93 -27.31 -21.35
C ILE A 130 18.93 -28.84 -21.22
N SER A 131 18.38 -29.37 -20.12
CA SER A 131 18.24 -30.82 -19.95
C SER A 131 17.31 -31.41 -21.01
N GLU A 132 17.58 -32.65 -21.44
CA GLU A 132 16.76 -33.33 -22.45
C GLU A 132 15.27 -33.40 -22.09
N THR A 133 14.96 -33.61 -20.80
CA THR A 133 13.58 -33.60 -20.32
C THR A 133 12.92 -32.24 -20.49
N ARG A 134 13.63 -31.15 -20.14
CA ARG A 134 13.10 -29.79 -20.24
C ARG A 134 13.00 -29.34 -21.70
N LYS A 135 13.98 -29.70 -22.53
CA LYS A 135 13.99 -29.48 -23.98
C LYS A 135 12.78 -30.15 -24.64
N ARG A 136 12.47 -31.40 -24.26
CA ARG A 136 11.25 -32.09 -24.69
C ARG A 136 10.00 -31.30 -24.30
N ASP A 137 9.90 -30.85 -23.06
CA ASP A 137 8.72 -30.10 -22.58
C ASP A 137 8.53 -28.79 -23.36
N TYR A 138 9.62 -28.05 -23.64
CA TYR A 138 9.57 -26.85 -24.49
C TYR A 138 9.10 -27.17 -25.91
N LEU A 139 9.59 -28.25 -26.51
CA LEU A 139 9.21 -28.66 -27.86
C LEU A 139 7.74 -29.08 -27.94
N ILE A 140 7.23 -29.79 -26.92
CA ILE A 140 5.80 -30.13 -26.80
C ILE A 140 4.96 -28.86 -26.77
N TYR A 141 5.28 -27.93 -25.85
CA TYR A 141 4.53 -26.69 -25.74
C TYR A 141 4.60 -25.85 -27.01
N LYS A 142 5.80 -25.69 -27.59
CA LYS A 142 6.02 -24.98 -28.86
C LYS A 142 5.16 -25.55 -29.98
N ALA A 143 5.14 -26.88 -30.15
CA ALA A 143 4.35 -27.53 -31.19
C ALA A 143 2.84 -27.29 -31.01
N CYS A 144 2.36 -27.28 -29.76
CA CYS A 144 0.96 -26.95 -29.47
C CYS A 144 0.63 -25.49 -29.80
N VAL A 145 1.49 -24.54 -29.45
CA VAL A 145 1.31 -23.11 -29.77
C VAL A 145 1.33 -22.88 -31.29
N GLU A 146 2.29 -23.48 -31.98
CA GLU A 146 2.43 -23.40 -33.43
C GLU A 146 1.21 -23.99 -34.16
N THR A 147 0.68 -25.10 -33.66
CA THR A 147 -0.55 -25.70 -34.19
C THR A 147 -1.75 -24.78 -33.97
N ALA A 148 -1.96 -24.31 -32.73
CA ALA A 148 -3.08 -23.43 -32.38
C ALA A 148 -3.08 -22.16 -33.25
N TYR A 149 -1.94 -21.50 -33.40
CA TYR A 149 -1.84 -20.26 -34.19
C TYR A 149 -2.04 -20.47 -35.70
N ASN A 150 -1.59 -21.62 -36.24
CA ASN A 150 -1.67 -21.90 -37.68
C ASN A 150 -2.96 -22.63 -38.09
N ASN A 151 -3.76 -23.13 -37.14
CA ASN A 151 -5.03 -23.81 -37.42
C ASN A 151 -5.96 -22.92 -38.25
N ASP A 152 -6.10 -21.64 -37.89
CA ASP A 152 -6.93 -20.70 -38.64
C ASP A 152 -6.36 -20.41 -40.03
N TYR A 153 -5.03 -20.29 -40.18
CA TYR A 153 -4.38 -20.12 -41.47
C TYR A 153 -4.66 -21.29 -42.43
N GLN A 154 -4.60 -22.53 -41.94
CA GLN A 154 -4.95 -23.71 -42.73
C GLN A 154 -6.42 -23.73 -43.17
N ASN A 155 -7.29 -23.02 -42.44
CA ASN A 155 -8.70 -22.83 -42.76
C ASN A 155 -8.98 -21.52 -43.53
N ASN A 156 -7.94 -20.87 -44.09
CA ASN A 156 -8.02 -19.61 -44.83
C ASN A 156 -8.63 -18.45 -44.01
N ARG A 157 -8.27 -18.38 -42.73
CA ARG A 157 -8.62 -17.32 -41.78
C ARG A 157 -7.36 -16.65 -41.24
N GLU A 158 -7.52 -15.48 -40.63
CA GLU A 158 -6.43 -14.80 -39.93
C GLU A 158 -5.96 -15.64 -38.74
N SER A 159 -4.65 -15.88 -38.66
CA SER A 159 -4.03 -16.64 -37.56
C SER A 159 -4.29 -15.98 -36.21
N LYS A 160 -4.93 -16.72 -35.31
CA LYS A 160 -5.11 -16.34 -33.91
C LYS A 160 -5.18 -17.59 -33.05
N ILE A 161 -5.02 -17.40 -31.75
CA ILE A 161 -5.28 -18.44 -30.76
C ILE A 161 -6.66 -18.16 -30.20
N THR A 162 -7.57 -19.11 -30.31
CA THR A 162 -8.93 -19.01 -29.77
C THR A 162 -8.95 -19.19 -28.26
N ASP A 163 -10.06 -18.82 -27.60
CA ASP A 163 -10.24 -19.02 -26.15
C ASP A 163 -10.09 -20.47 -25.72
N ASP A 164 -10.68 -21.39 -26.48
CA ASP A 164 -10.60 -22.83 -26.22
C ASP A 164 -9.14 -23.32 -26.32
N GLU A 165 -8.43 -22.92 -27.38
CA GLU A 165 -7.01 -23.26 -27.56
C GLU A 165 -6.13 -22.66 -26.45
N LEU A 166 -6.39 -21.40 -26.08
CA LEU A 166 -5.70 -20.73 -24.99
C LEU A 166 -5.91 -21.48 -23.67
N SER A 167 -7.14 -21.93 -23.38
CA SER A 167 -7.44 -22.71 -22.16
C SER A 167 -6.65 -24.03 -22.08
N ILE A 168 -6.47 -24.70 -23.22
CA ILE A 168 -5.68 -25.92 -23.35
C ILE A 168 -4.19 -25.62 -23.15
N LEU A 169 -3.67 -24.57 -23.79
CA LEU A 169 -2.27 -24.14 -23.64
C LEU A 169 -1.95 -23.74 -22.18
N LEU A 170 -2.90 -23.08 -21.50
CA LEU A 170 -2.77 -22.75 -20.07
C LEU A 170 -2.76 -24.00 -19.19
N THR A 171 -3.55 -25.02 -19.54
CA THR A 171 -3.55 -26.31 -18.84
C THR A 171 -2.21 -27.03 -19.06
N LEU A 172 -1.71 -27.03 -20.29
CA LEU A 172 -0.44 -27.66 -20.65
C LEU A 172 0.74 -27.00 -19.94
N THR A 173 0.77 -25.66 -19.87
CA THR A 173 1.74 -24.87 -19.10
C THR A 173 1.87 -25.37 -17.67
N ASN A 174 0.73 -25.59 -17.00
CA ASN A 174 0.70 -26.06 -15.62
C ASN A 174 1.21 -27.51 -15.49
N GLN A 175 0.85 -28.40 -16.43
CA GLN A 175 1.26 -29.80 -16.39
C GLN A 175 2.75 -29.99 -16.69
N LEU A 176 3.32 -29.13 -17.53
CA LEU A 176 4.75 -29.11 -17.86
C LEU A 176 5.58 -28.29 -16.86
N ASP A 177 4.95 -27.68 -15.85
CA ASP A 177 5.61 -26.82 -14.86
C ASP A 177 6.46 -25.71 -15.52
N LEU A 178 5.93 -25.07 -16.56
CA LEU A 178 6.59 -23.96 -17.24
C LEU A 178 6.39 -22.65 -16.45
N SER A 179 7.48 -21.92 -16.26
CA SER A 179 7.46 -20.55 -15.74
C SER A 179 6.86 -19.59 -16.76
N GLN A 180 6.44 -18.41 -16.29
CA GLN A 180 5.85 -17.39 -17.16
C GLN A 180 6.82 -16.94 -18.25
N GLU A 181 8.10 -16.79 -17.91
CA GLU A 181 9.12 -16.37 -18.88
C GLU A 181 9.40 -17.47 -19.92
N GLU A 182 9.43 -18.75 -19.53
CA GLU A 182 9.59 -19.85 -20.50
C GLU A 182 8.42 -19.88 -21.50
N VAL A 183 7.18 -19.78 -21.02
CA VAL A 183 5.97 -19.70 -21.87
C VAL A 183 6.07 -18.51 -22.81
N LYS A 184 6.40 -17.34 -22.26
CA LYS A 184 6.53 -16.09 -23.01
C LYS A 184 7.56 -16.21 -24.13
N LEU A 185 8.75 -16.72 -23.83
CA LEU A 185 9.81 -16.89 -24.82
C LEU A 185 9.41 -17.87 -25.94
N ILE A 186 8.72 -18.96 -25.60
CA ILE A 186 8.24 -19.93 -26.60
C ILE A 186 7.14 -19.31 -27.47
N ASN A 187 6.20 -18.57 -26.89
CA ASN A 187 5.17 -17.86 -27.66
C ASN A 187 5.80 -16.87 -28.64
N TYR A 188 6.80 -16.10 -28.18
CA TYR A 188 7.53 -15.13 -29.00
C TYR A 188 8.50 -15.77 -30.02
N LEU A 189 8.77 -17.08 -29.95
CA LEU A 189 9.40 -17.81 -31.07
C LEU A 189 8.46 -17.95 -32.27
N ILE A 190 7.16 -18.07 -32.02
CA ILE A 190 6.12 -18.27 -33.04
C ILE A 190 5.56 -16.93 -33.53
N ILE A 191 5.29 -16.01 -32.59
CA ILE A 191 4.71 -14.69 -32.87
C ILE A 191 5.72 -13.64 -32.38
N PRO A 192 6.68 -13.18 -33.21
CA PRO A 192 7.72 -12.26 -32.75
C PRO A 192 7.16 -10.93 -32.23
N PRO A 193 7.78 -10.33 -31.20
CA PRO A 193 7.28 -9.06 -30.65
C PRO A 193 7.62 -7.90 -31.58
N ASP A 194 6.63 -7.05 -31.85
CA ASP A 194 6.79 -5.81 -32.61
C ASP A 194 6.78 -4.57 -31.69
N LYS A 195 7.57 -3.55 -32.02
CA LYS A 195 7.65 -2.34 -31.19
C LYS A 195 6.52 -1.39 -31.59
N SER A 196 5.58 -1.18 -30.67
CA SER A 196 4.53 -0.17 -30.82
C SER A 196 4.98 1.20 -30.32
N ASP A 197 4.36 2.26 -30.87
CA ASP A 197 4.56 3.63 -30.38
C ASP A 197 3.98 3.81 -28.97
N ILE A 198 4.68 4.60 -28.13
CA ILE A 198 4.31 4.77 -26.72
C ILE A 198 2.98 5.49 -26.52
N GLU A 199 2.60 6.41 -27.41
CA GLU A 199 1.31 7.12 -27.33
C GLU A 199 0.15 6.16 -27.62
N ASN A 200 0.35 5.26 -28.58
CA ASN A 200 -0.61 4.21 -28.91
C ASN A 200 -0.76 3.23 -27.75
N ILE A 201 0.35 2.78 -27.16
CA ILE A 201 0.35 1.90 -25.97
C ILE A 201 -0.38 2.58 -24.80
N THR A 202 -0.04 3.84 -24.51
CA THR A 202 -0.65 4.60 -23.41
C THR A 202 -2.15 4.76 -23.64
N THR A 203 -2.56 5.03 -24.88
CA THR A 203 -3.97 5.17 -25.25
C THR A 203 -4.72 3.86 -25.13
N PHE A 204 -4.12 2.76 -25.60
CA PHE A 204 -4.68 1.41 -25.48
C PHE A 204 -4.89 1.02 -24.01
N LEU A 205 -3.84 1.10 -23.18
CA LEU A 205 -3.91 0.75 -21.75
C LEU A 205 -4.95 1.60 -21.01
N LYS A 206 -5.06 2.90 -21.34
CA LYS A 206 -6.08 3.78 -20.77
C LYS A 206 -7.49 3.36 -21.21
N ASN A 207 -7.67 2.95 -22.47
CA ASN A 207 -8.97 2.58 -23.01
C ASN A 207 -9.50 1.26 -22.44
N ILE A 208 -8.62 0.33 -22.09
CA ILE A 208 -8.97 -0.90 -21.36
C ILE A 208 -9.01 -0.69 -19.84
N GLY A 209 -8.78 0.55 -19.36
CA GLY A 209 -8.94 0.94 -17.97
C GLY A 209 -7.86 0.44 -17.01
N VAL A 210 -6.72 -0.02 -17.52
CA VAL A 210 -5.64 -0.52 -16.66
C VAL A 210 -4.72 0.59 -16.13
N ILE A 211 -4.73 1.77 -16.77
CA ILE A 211 -4.00 2.94 -16.32
C ILE A 211 -4.86 4.22 -16.36
N PHE A 212 -4.43 5.22 -15.58
CA PHE A 212 -4.82 6.61 -15.75
C PHE A 212 -3.62 7.38 -16.29
N TYR A 213 -3.85 8.32 -17.20
CA TYR A 213 -2.77 9.11 -17.78
C TYR A 213 -3.03 10.60 -17.61
N SER A 214 -2.20 11.27 -16.81
CA SER A 214 -2.20 12.71 -16.65
C SER A 214 -1.33 13.37 -17.72
N ARG A 215 -1.98 13.96 -18.73
CA ARG A 215 -1.28 14.66 -19.81
C ARG A 215 -0.54 15.90 -19.30
N LYS A 216 -1.10 16.58 -18.30
CA LYS A 216 -0.52 17.80 -17.72
C LYS A 216 0.84 17.51 -17.08
N ASN A 217 0.95 16.39 -16.37
CA ASN A 217 2.14 16.03 -15.61
C ASN A 217 3.03 15.00 -16.35
N ASN A 218 2.57 14.49 -17.50
CA ASN A 218 3.17 13.38 -18.22
C ASN A 218 3.36 12.12 -17.35
N LEU A 219 2.36 11.84 -16.50
CA LEU A 219 2.40 10.76 -15.52
C LEU A 219 1.33 9.70 -15.82
N ILE A 220 1.74 8.44 -15.77
CA ILE A 220 0.92 7.25 -15.79
C ILE A 220 0.73 6.80 -14.35
N TYR A 221 -0.52 6.61 -13.95
CA TYR A 221 -0.88 6.04 -12.66
C TYR A 221 -1.53 4.68 -12.85
N VAL A 222 -1.12 3.72 -12.03
CA VAL A 222 -1.68 2.37 -11.98
C VAL A 222 -2.17 2.14 -10.56
N ALA A 223 -3.48 1.94 -10.41
CA ALA A 223 -4.07 1.77 -9.09
C ALA A 223 -3.64 0.43 -8.47
N ASP A 224 -3.38 0.41 -7.17
CA ASP A 224 -3.00 -0.82 -6.46
C ASP A 224 -4.08 -1.91 -6.62
N GLU A 225 -5.35 -1.49 -6.63
CA GLU A 225 -6.52 -2.35 -6.89
C GLU A 225 -6.44 -3.01 -8.26
N VAL A 226 -6.04 -2.26 -9.29
CA VAL A 226 -5.88 -2.75 -10.67
C VAL A 226 -4.66 -3.66 -10.74
N VAL A 227 -3.53 -3.29 -10.14
CA VAL A 227 -2.32 -4.14 -10.09
C VAL A 227 -2.62 -5.52 -9.48
N ARG A 228 -3.45 -5.59 -8.43
CA ARG A 228 -3.91 -6.87 -7.86
C ARG A 228 -4.71 -7.71 -8.86
N VAL A 229 -5.63 -7.09 -9.60
CA VAL A 229 -6.40 -7.78 -10.65
C VAL A 229 -5.47 -8.29 -11.75
N LEU A 230 -4.57 -7.44 -12.25
CA LEU A 230 -3.63 -7.80 -13.31
C LEU A 230 -2.68 -8.92 -12.90
N ARG A 231 -2.20 -8.93 -11.64
CA ARG A 231 -1.41 -10.05 -11.10
C ARG A 231 -2.19 -11.36 -11.10
N LYS A 232 -3.47 -11.35 -10.67
CA LYS A 232 -4.34 -12.55 -10.76
C LYS A 232 -4.49 -13.02 -12.21
N VAL A 233 -4.71 -12.10 -13.16
CA VAL A 233 -4.79 -12.43 -14.60
C VAL A 233 -3.49 -13.07 -15.10
N ARG A 234 -2.33 -12.55 -14.66
CA ARG A 234 -1.01 -13.13 -14.95
C ARG A 234 -0.65 -14.34 -14.11
N LYS A 235 -1.55 -14.86 -13.25
CA LYS A 235 -1.27 -15.97 -12.32
C LYS A 235 -0.08 -15.70 -11.37
N LYS A 236 0.16 -14.44 -11.01
CA LYS A 236 1.07 -14.05 -9.93
C LYS A 236 0.29 -13.94 -8.63
N GLU A 237 0.52 -14.86 -7.71
CA GLU A 237 -0.31 -15.03 -6.50
C GLU A 237 -0.02 -13.97 -5.42
N ILE A 238 1.20 -13.42 -5.38
CA ILE A 238 1.64 -12.39 -4.43
C ILE A 238 2.57 -11.38 -5.12
N ALA A 239 2.81 -10.22 -4.49
CA ALA A 239 3.76 -9.20 -4.97
C ALA A 239 5.22 -9.68 -4.87
N ASP A 240 6.09 -9.14 -5.72
CA ASP A 240 7.50 -9.56 -5.85
C ASP A 240 8.27 -9.32 -4.53
N LYS A 241 7.99 -8.24 -3.80
CA LYS A 241 8.54 -7.95 -2.46
C LYS A 241 8.20 -9.02 -1.41
N TYR A 242 6.99 -9.57 -1.44
CA TYR A 242 6.60 -10.66 -0.52
C TYR A 242 7.19 -11.99 -0.95
N TYR A 243 7.27 -12.22 -2.26
CA TYR A 243 7.96 -13.39 -2.81
C TYR A 243 9.43 -13.38 -2.37
N ARG A 244 10.13 -12.25 -2.52
CA ARG A 244 11.50 -12.06 -2.03
C ARG A 244 11.62 -12.37 -0.55
N ARG A 245 10.72 -11.82 0.28
CA ARG A 245 10.71 -12.07 1.72
C ARG A 245 10.68 -13.56 2.04
N VAL A 246 9.87 -14.34 1.32
CA VAL A 246 9.81 -15.80 1.48
C VAL A 246 11.08 -16.47 0.98
N LEU A 247 11.58 -16.11 -0.20
CA LEU A 247 12.80 -16.68 -0.77
C LEU A 247 14.02 -16.46 0.13
N LYS A 248 14.14 -15.31 0.79
CA LYS A 248 15.19 -15.00 1.76
C LYS A 248 15.16 -15.89 3.01
N THR A 249 14.06 -16.59 3.27
CA THR A 249 13.99 -17.59 4.36
C THR A 249 14.57 -18.95 3.96
N LEU A 250 14.77 -19.18 2.66
CA LEU A 250 15.20 -20.47 2.12
C LEU A 250 16.71 -20.61 2.18
N LYS A 251 17.16 -21.85 2.40
CA LYS A 251 18.59 -22.18 2.32
C LYS A 251 19.08 -22.06 0.89
N GLU A 252 20.35 -21.71 0.71
CA GLU A 252 20.95 -21.62 -0.63
C GLU A 252 20.81 -22.93 -1.43
N SER A 253 20.86 -24.09 -0.77
CA SER A 253 20.63 -25.39 -1.43
C SER A 253 19.24 -25.53 -2.07
N GLN A 254 18.22 -24.88 -1.48
CA GLN A 254 16.86 -24.88 -2.01
C GLN A 254 16.73 -23.88 -3.16
N ILE A 255 17.34 -22.70 -3.04
CA ILE A 255 17.42 -21.72 -4.14
C ILE A 255 18.11 -22.33 -5.36
N ASN A 256 19.27 -22.97 -5.19
CA ASN A 256 19.97 -23.67 -6.26
C ASN A 256 19.17 -24.83 -6.86
N LEU A 257 18.26 -25.45 -6.10
CA LEU A 257 17.36 -26.48 -6.63
C LEU A 257 16.33 -25.86 -7.57
N VAL A 258 15.69 -24.76 -7.17
CA VAL A 258 14.74 -24.02 -8.01
C VAL A 258 15.42 -23.54 -9.29
N CYS A 259 16.60 -22.93 -9.20
CA CYS A 259 17.35 -22.48 -10.38
C CYS A 259 17.63 -23.61 -11.37
N ARG A 260 18.05 -24.79 -10.88
CA ARG A 260 18.29 -25.96 -11.74
C ARG A 260 17.02 -26.49 -12.41
N LYS A 261 15.89 -26.51 -11.70
CA LYS A 261 14.61 -26.98 -12.26
C LYS A 261 14.11 -26.10 -13.40
N HIS A 262 14.34 -24.79 -13.31
CA HIS A 262 13.91 -23.81 -14.31
C HIS A 262 15.04 -23.32 -15.23
N SER A 263 16.13 -24.09 -15.35
CA SER A 263 17.26 -23.79 -16.24
C SER A 263 17.84 -22.37 -16.09
N ILE A 264 17.85 -21.84 -14.87
CA ILE A 264 18.45 -20.55 -14.54
C ILE A 264 19.96 -20.76 -14.38
N ASP A 265 20.77 -20.03 -15.15
CA ASP A 265 22.23 -20.08 -15.00
C ASP A 265 22.65 -19.50 -13.65
N THR A 266 23.49 -20.25 -12.93
CA THR A 266 23.94 -19.93 -11.57
C THR A 266 25.44 -19.78 -11.44
N LYS A 267 26.21 -19.99 -12.53
CA LYS A 267 27.69 -20.08 -12.48
C LYS A 267 28.37 -18.83 -11.91
N GLU A 268 27.72 -17.66 -12.01
CA GLU A 268 28.26 -16.36 -11.57
C GLU A 268 27.29 -15.57 -10.68
N LEU A 269 26.23 -16.20 -10.16
CA LEU A 269 25.24 -15.50 -9.35
C LEU A 269 25.48 -15.73 -7.85
N ASP A 270 25.46 -14.65 -7.07
CA ASP A 270 25.34 -14.74 -5.62
C ASP A 270 23.90 -15.10 -5.19
N TYR A 271 23.70 -15.30 -3.89
CA TYR A 271 22.41 -15.68 -3.33
C TYR A 271 21.28 -14.68 -3.66
N GLU A 272 21.55 -13.37 -3.56
CA GLU A 272 20.56 -12.32 -3.79
C GLU A 272 20.18 -12.20 -5.27
N LEU A 273 21.17 -12.32 -6.17
CA LEU A 273 20.95 -12.35 -7.60
C LEU A 273 20.16 -13.58 -8.04
N LYS A 274 20.38 -14.76 -7.44
CA LYS A 274 19.57 -15.96 -7.71
C LYS A 274 18.10 -15.73 -7.33
N ILE A 275 17.83 -15.14 -6.17
CA ILE A 275 16.48 -14.77 -5.75
C ILE A 275 15.84 -13.82 -6.77
N LYS A 276 16.58 -12.80 -7.20
CA LYS A 276 16.11 -11.84 -8.21
C LYS A 276 15.78 -12.52 -9.53
N GLN A 277 16.58 -13.49 -9.98
CA GLN A 277 16.28 -14.24 -11.20
C GLN A 277 15.05 -15.15 -11.04
N ILE A 278 14.88 -15.84 -9.90
CA ILE A 278 13.68 -16.66 -9.65
C ILE A 278 12.40 -15.84 -9.77
N ILE A 279 12.38 -14.64 -9.19
CA ILE A 279 11.24 -13.72 -9.28
C ILE A 279 11.02 -13.27 -10.73
N LYS A 280 12.11 -12.90 -11.43
CA LYS A 280 12.06 -12.44 -12.82
C LYS A 280 11.59 -13.51 -13.82
N GLU A 281 11.93 -14.77 -13.61
CA GLU A 281 11.41 -15.87 -14.44
C GLU A 281 9.91 -16.11 -14.22
N GLY A 282 9.31 -15.54 -13.16
CA GLY A 282 7.88 -15.64 -12.91
C GLY A 282 7.45 -17.05 -12.54
N ILE A 283 8.27 -17.76 -11.74
CA ILE A 283 7.92 -19.08 -11.23
C ILE A 283 6.73 -18.94 -10.27
N PRO A 284 5.60 -19.65 -10.48
CA PRO A 284 4.43 -19.56 -9.60
C PRO A 284 4.78 -19.85 -8.14
N PHE A 285 4.28 -19.03 -7.22
CA PHE A 285 4.66 -19.08 -5.81
C PHE A 285 4.20 -20.39 -5.15
N SER A 286 2.98 -20.83 -5.45
CA SER A 286 2.44 -22.11 -4.99
C SER A 286 3.24 -23.29 -5.51
N THR A 287 3.63 -23.28 -6.79
CA THR A 287 4.44 -24.36 -7.36
C THR A 287 5.85 -24.40 -6.77
N LEU A 288 6.45 -23.23 -6.55
CA LEU A 288 7.75 -23.12 -5.88
C LEU A 288 7.70 -23.76 -4.49
N LEU A 289 6.69 -23.42 -3.67
CA LEU A 289 6.54 -23.97 -2.33
C LEU A 289 6.12 -25.45 -2.34
N LYS A 290 5.29 -25.87 -3.28
CA LYS A 290 4.77 -27.25 -3.33
C LYS A 290 5.82 -28.25 -3.83
N ASN A 291 6.62 -27.86 -4.81
CA ASN A 291 7.53 -28.75 -5.54
C ASN A 291 8.93 -28.17 -5.76
N GLY A 292 9.05 -26.86 -6.01
CA GLY A 292 10.32 -26.24 -6.40
C GLY A 292 11.43 -26.38 -5.35
N ILE A 293 11.09 -26.17 -4.07
CA ILE A 293 12.06 -26.17 -2.96
C ILE A 293 12.36 -27.57 -2.37
N HIS A 294 11.74 -28.62 -2.91
CA HIS A 294 11.84 -29.98 -2.40
C HIS A 294 12.60 -30.90 -3.36
N LYS A 295 13.47 -31.75 -2.81
CA LYS A 295 14.14 -32.81 -3.55
C LYS A 295 13.13 -33.88 -3.98
N ASP A 296 13.43 -34.56 -5.08
CA ASP A 296 12.59 -35.66 -5.56
C ASP A 296 12.51 -36.78 -4.51
N GLY A 297 11.32 -37.37 -4.36
CA GLY A 297 11.03 -38.37 -3.32
C GLY A 297 10.78 -37.82 -1.91
N THR A 298 10.84 -36.51 -1.66
CA THR A 298 10.49 -35.93 -0.35
C THR A 298 9.02 -36.22 -0.01
N ASN A 299 8.77 -36.88 1.13
CA ASN A 299 7.44 -37.25 1.58
C ASN A 299 6.58 -36.02 1.98
N LEU A 300 5.26 -36.19 2.01
CA LEU A 300 4.31 -35.10 2.27
C LEU A 300 4.48 -34.47 3.66
N THR A 301 4.81 -35.26 4.68
CA THR A 301 4.98 -34.79 6.06
C THR A 301 6.15 -33.81 6.17
N ASP A 302 7.28 -34.13 5.55
CA ASP A 302 8.46 -33.28 5.53
C ASP A 302 8.24 -32.01 4.71
N ARG A 303 7.46 -32.08 3.63
CA ARG A 303 7.04 -30.88 2.89
C ARG A 303 6.21 -29.96 3.77
N LYS A 304 5.17 -30.47 4.43
CA LYS A 304 4.34 -29.68 5.37
C LYS A 304 5.17 -29.08 6.51
N LYS A 305 6.13 -29.82 7.05
CA LYS A 305 7.06 -29.32 8.07
C LYS A 305 7.90 -28.16 7.55
N THR A 306 8.43 -28.26 6.34
CA THR A 306 9.20 -27.19 5.69
C THR A 306 8.36 -25.91 5.56
N ILE A 307 7.11 -26.02 5.11
CA ILE A 307 6.19 -24.86 5.00
C ILE A 307 5.89 -24.24 6.36
N ASN A 308 5.65 -25.05 7.40
CA ASN A 308 5.47 -24.53 8.76
C ASN A 308 6.74 -23.86 9.30
N ASP A 309 7.93 -24.36 8.96
CA ASP A 309 9.20 -23.76 9.37
C ASP A 309 9.42 -22.41 8.66
N ILE A 310 9.08 -22.30 7.36
CA ILE A 310 9.08 -21.01 6.64
C ILE A 310 8.21 -19.99 7.37
N TRP A 311 6.98 -20.38 7.74
CA TRP A 311 6.05 -19.49 8.44
C TRP A 311 6.52 -19.08 9.84
N ASN A 312 6.83 -20.06 10.70
CA ASN A 312 7.11 -19.81 12.11
C ASN A 312 8.53 -19.30 12.38
N LYS A 313 9.53 -19.83 11.65
CA LYS A 313 10.95 -19.52 11.89
C LYS A 313 11.52 -18.54 10.88
N GLY A 314 11.12 -18.69 9.61
CA GLY A 314 11.57 -17.82 8.53
C GLY A 314 10.93 -16.44 8.61
N LEU A 315 9.62 -16.38 8.41
CA LEU A 315 8.82 -15.15 8.43
C LEU A 315 8.56 -14.63 9.85
N LYS A 316 8.71 -15.51 10.86
CA LYS A 316 8.51 -15.24 12.29
C LYS A 316 7.13 -14.69 12.60
N ILE A 317 6.12 -15.26 11.95
CA ILE A 317 4.73 -14.89 12.18
C ILE A 317 4.27 -15.52 13.49
N SER A 318 3.65 -14.72 14.36
CA SER A 318 3.28 -15.12 15.72
C SER A 318 2.09 -16.08 15.76
N SER A 319 1.19 -16.00 14.79
CA SER A 319 0.05 -16.91 14.66
C SER A 319 0.50 -18.24 14.06
N ASN A 320 -0.21 -19.33 14.38
CA ASN A 320 0.06 -20.62 13.76
C ASN A 320 -0.50 -20.66 12.33
N LEU A 321 0.24 -21.30 11.41
CA LEU A 321 -0.24 -21.52 10.05
C LEU A 321 -1.41 -22.51 10.01
N LYS A 322 -2.57 -22.02 9.58
CA LYS A 322 -3.80 -22.80 9.38
C LYS A 322 -3.67 -23.77 8.19
N GLY A 323 -4.62 -24.70 8.08
CA GLY A 323 -4.68 -25.69 6.99
C GLY A 323 -4.12 -27.08 7.37
N SER A 324 -4.81 -28.11 6.88
CA SER A 324 -4.55 -29.53 7.12
C SER A 324 -3.72 -30.17 5.99
N THR A 325 -3.96 -29.75 4.74
CA THR A 325 -3.23 -30.20 3.55
C THR A 325 -2.03 -29.29 3.24
N LEU A 326 -1.16 -29.70 2.32
CA LEU A 326 -0.02 -28.86 1.91
C LEU A 326 -0.54 -27.65 1.11
N GLU A 327 -1.52 -27.89 0.26
CA GLU A 327 -2.21 -26.92 -0.57
C GLU A 327 -2.91 -25.86 0.27
N GLU A 328 -3.72 -26.28 1.26
CA GLU A 328 -4.37 -25.34 2.19
C GLU A 328 -3.36 -24.47 2.93
N LYS A 329 -2.21 -25.04 3.34
CA LYS A 329 -1.15 -24.28 4.01
C LYS A 329 -0.55 -23.21 3.11
N ILE A 330 -0.26 -23.55 1.85
CA ILE A 330 0.25 -22.61 0.86
C ILE A 330 -0.76 -21.50 0.59
N GLU A 331 -2.04 -21.85 0.43
CA GLU A 331 -3.13 -20.88 0.23
C GLU A 331 -3.28 -19.91 1.39
N ASN A 332 -3.11 -20.38 2.63
CA ASN A 332 -3.11 -19.50 3.81
C ASN A 332 -1.93 -18.53 3.82
N ILE A 333 -0.76 -18.91 3.28
CA ILE A 333 0.39 -18.00 3.12
C ILE A 333 0.09 -16.93 2.06
N ILE A 334 -0.50 -17.33 0.94
CA ILE A 334 -0.92 -16.41 -0.13
C ILE A 334 -1.94 -15.41 0.40
N SER A 335 -3.00 -15.90 1.06
CA SER A 335 -4.03 -15.08 1.70
C SER A 335 -3.44 -14.08 2.68
N TYR A 336 -2.50 -14.51 3.53
CA TYR A 336 -1.83 -13.63 4.48
C TYR A 336 -1.11 -12.45 3.80
N PHE A 337 -0.36 -12.69 2.73
CA PHE A 337 0.32 -11.60 2.02
C PHE A 337 -0.64 -10.70 1.25
N ASN A 338 -1.72 -11.26 0.70
CA ASN A 338 -2.78 -10.47 0.07
C ASN A 338 -3.48 -9.55 1.08
N GLU A 339 -3.73 -10.03 2.30
CA GLU A 339 -4.27 -9.21 3.40
C GLU A 339 -3.29 -8.10 3.82
N ILE A 340 -2.00 -8.41 3.96
CA ILE A 340 -0.96 -7.41 4.30
C ILE A 340 -0.83 -6.32 3.25
N GLU A 341 -1.04 -6.67 1.98
CA GLU A 341 -0.99 -5.69 0.90
C GLU A 341 -2.17 -4.72 0.92
N LEU A 342 -3.35 -5.21 1.32
CA LEU A 342 -4.55 -4.38 1.49
C LEU A 342 -4.45 -3.49 2.72
N ASP A 343 -3.79 -3.98 3.76
CA ASP A 343 -3.60 -3.28 5.01
C ASP A 343 -2.84 -1.96 4.77
N GLU A 344 -3.42 -0.83 5.16
CA GLU A 344 -2.79 0.49 4.96
C GLU A 344 -1.72 0.79 6.01
N LYS A 345 -1.56 -0.14 6.96
CA LYS A 345 -0.70 0.04 8.10
C LYS A 345 0.75 -0.15 7.74
N VAL A 346 1.53 0.81 8.23
CA VAL A 346 2.96 0.93 8.01
C VAL A 346 3.76 0.22 9.11
N GLY A 347 3.15 0.05 10.30
CA GLY A 347 3.76 -0.58 11.49
C GLY A 347 4.63 0.35 12.32
N ILE A 348 5.00 1.51 11.76
CA ILE A 348 5.63 2.68 12.40
C ILE A 348 4.94 3.94 11.88
N SER A 349 5.15 5.09 12.53
CA SER A 349 4.62 6.37 12.04
C SER A 349 5.29 6.80 10.73
N VAL A 350 4.64 7.68 9.97
CA VAL A 350 5.16 8.26 8.73
C VAL A 350 6.47 9.00 9.00
N GLU A 351 6.55 9.74 10.10
CA GLU A 351 7.79 10.39 10.55
C GLU A 351 8.88 9.40 10.94
N GLY A 352 8.51 8.30 11.61
CA GLY A 352 9.43 7.22 11.94
C GLY A 352 10.02 6.58 10.68
N TYR A 353 9.19 6.42 9.64
CA TYR A 353 9.64 5.95 8.34
C TYR A 353 10.55 6.96 7.64
N GLU A 354 10.18 8.25 7.64
CA GLU A 354 11.01 9.31 7.07
C GLU A 354 12.40 9.35 7.72
N LYS A 355 12.44 9.32 9.04
CA LYS A 355 13.68 9.28 9.82
C LYS A 355 14.50 8.03 9.50
N LEU A 356 13.86 6.87 9.39
CA LEU A 356 14.53 5.63 9.01
C LEU A 356 15.20 5.74 7.63
N LEU A 357 14.50 6.28 6.63
CA LEU A 357 15.03 6.45 5.28
C LEU A 357 16.23 7.40 5.24
N LEU A 358 16.14 8.54 5.94
CA LEU A 358 17.24 9.50 6.05
C LEU A 358 18.47 8.87 6.69
N GLU A 359 18.28 8.22 7.84
CA GLU A 359 19.40 7.64 8.58
C GLU A 359 20.05 6.45 7.87
N ILE A 360 19.27 5.61 7.19
CA ILE A 360 19.83 4.53 6.35
C ILE A 360 20.61 5.12 5.19
N ASN A 361 20.08 6.15 4.52
CA ASN A 361 20.75 6.77 3.39
C ASN A 361 22.08 7.45 3.78
N ASP A 362 22.14 8.04 4.96
CA ASP A 362 23.36 8.65 5.51
C ASP A 362 24.42 7.60 5.84
N GLU A 363 24.01 6.45 6.40
CA GLU A 363 24.93 5.38 6.79
C GLU A 363 25.38 4.53 5.59
N LEU A 364 24.44 4.16 4.73
CA LEU A 364 24.65 3.27 3.59
C LEU A 364 24.63 4.05 2.29
N LYS A 365 25.81 4.50 1.83
CA LYS A 365 25.95 5.30 0.58
C LYS A 365 25.37 4.64 -0.67
N SER A 366 25.29 3.30 -0.70
CA SER A 366 24.71 2.52 -1.80
C SER A 366 23.19 2.41 -1.75
N PHE A 367 22.56 2.77 -0.62
CA PHE A 367 21.14 2.54 -0.34
C PHE A 367 20.23 3.10 -1.42
N ARG A 368 20.39 4.39 -1.76
CA ARG A 368 19.59 5.03 -2.80
C ARG A 368 19.65 4.26 -4.12
N LYS A 369 20.86 3.92 -4.58
CA LYS A 369 21.06 3.18 -5.82
C LYS A 369 20.41 1.81 -5.75
N LEU A 370 20.51 1.14 -4.61
CA LEU A 370 19.91 -0.18 -4.38
C LEU A 370 18.38 -0.12 -4.49
N VAL A 371 17.72 0.80 -3.77
CA VAL A 371 16.26 0.99 -3.81
C VAL A 371 15.78 1.25 -5.23
N LEU A 372 16.38 2.22 -5.91
CA LEU A 372 15.98 2.61 -7.27
C LEU A 372 16.16 1.47 -8.28
N THR A 373 17.26 0.71 -8.15
CA THR A 373 17.53 -0.44 -9.03
C THR A 373 16.60 -1.61 -8.74
N GLU A 374 16.21 -1.82 -7.48
CA GLU A 374 15.37 -2.96 -7.10
C GLU A 374 13.93 -2.76 -7.53
N PHE A 375 13.40 -1.56 -7.36
CA PHE A 375 12.02 -1.20 -7.73
C PHE A 375 11.91 -0.57 -9.13
N GLU A 376 12.96 -0.65 -9.95
CA GLU A 376 13.06 -0.08 -11.31
C GLU A 376 12.55 1.37 -11.42
N MET A 377 12.91 2.20 -10.44
CA MET A 377 12.53 3.61 -10.36
C MET A 377 13.51 4.53 -11.11
N PRO A 378 13.03 5.67 -11.66
CA PRO A 378 13.90 6.69 -12.25
C PRO A 378 14.93 7.26 -11.25
N GLU A 379 16.09 7.69 -11.74
CA GLU A 379 17.18 8.22 -10.90
C GLU A 379 16.80 9.48 -10.11
N GLU A 380 15.87 10.28 -10.66
CA GLU A 380 15.36 11.50 -10.04
C GLU A 380 14.31 11.27 -8.94
N THR A 381 13.89 10.02 -8.70
CA THR A 381 12.82 9.71 -7.74
C THR A 381 13.22 10.12 -6.33
N ASN A 382 12.37 10.91 -5.66
CA ASN A 382 12.61 11.28 -4.27
C ASN A 382 12.31 10.08 -3.37
N LEU A 383 13.27 9.69 -2.53
CA LEU A 383 13.10 8.53 -1.63
C LEU A 383 12.70 9.02 -0.25
N ASN A 384 11.43 9.41 -0.13
CA ASN A 384 10.79 9.78 1.14
C ASN A 384 9.61 8.84 1.43
N SER A 385 9.13 8.89 2.67
CA SER A 385 8.05 8.05 3.17
C SER A 385 6.78 8.17 2.33
N ALA A 386 6.33 9.39 2.04
CA ALA A 386 5.13 9.64 1.24
C ALA A 386 5.22 9.02 -0.16
N THR A 387 6.36 9.20 -0.84
CA THR A 387 6.60 8.68 -2.19
C THR A 387 6.59 7.16 -2.19
N LEU A 388 7.31 6.52 -1.26
CA LEU A 388 7.36 5.07 -1.18
C LEU A 388 6.01 4.46 -0.80
N LEU A 389 5.24 5.09 0.09
CA LEU A 389 3.88 4.65 0.42
C LEU A 389 2.94 4.78 -0.79
N ASP A 390 3.11 5.80 -1.63
CA ASP A 390 2.38 5.91 -2.90
C ASP A 390 2.73 4.80 -3.90
N PHE A 391 3.94 4.24 -3.83
CA PHE A 391 4.32 3.02 -4.54
C PHE A 391 3.89 1.72 -3.83
N ASN A 392 3.16 1.82 -2.72
CA ASN A 392 2.84 0.72 -1.83
C ASN A 392 4.11 0.00 -1.31
N ILE A 393 5.17 0.74 -0.98
CA ILE A 393 6.44 0.22 -0.43
C ILE A 393 6.55 0.65 1.04
N LYS A 394 6.42 -0.33 1.92
CA LYS A 394 6.43 -0.13 3.38
C LYS A 394 7.86 -0.21 3.93
N PRO A 395 8.12 0.29 5.15
CA PRO A 395 9.45 0.27 5.77
C PRO A 395 10.11 -1.12 5.77
N ARG A 396 9.33 -2.17 6.07
CA ARG A 396 9.84 -3.54 6.05
C ARG A 396 10.29 -3.96 4.64
N ASP A 397 9.57 -3.54 3.60
CA ASP A 397 9.89 -3.86 2.21
C ASP A 397 11.24 -3.22 1.81
N VAL A 398 11.56 -2.04 2.35
CA VAL A 398 12.87 -1.37 2.19
C VAL A 398 13.98 -2.04 3.00
N LEU A 399 13.69 -2.56 4.18
CA LEU A 399 14.69 -3.31 4.95
C LEU A 399 14.97 -4.69 4.33
N ASP A 400 13.97 -5.32 3.72
CA ASP A 400 14.09 -6.63 3.09
C ASP A 400 14.97 -6.62 1.83
N ILE A 401 15.25 -5.46 1.22
CA ILE A 401 16.20 -5.36 0.10
C ILE A 401 17.67 -5.29 0.57
N LEU A 402 17.93 -4.94 1.82
CA LEU A 402 19.29 -4.82 2.36
C LEU A 402 19.92 -6.21 2.55
N SER A 403 21.24 -6.26 2.43
CA SER A 403 22.01 -7.44 2.81
C SER A 403 22.03 -7.62 4.34
N VAL A 404 22.34 -8.83 4.81
CA VAL A 404 22.47 -9.08 6.24
C VAL A 404 23.64 -8.27 6.83
N GLU A 405 24.69 -8.06 6.05
CA GLU A 405 25.86 -7.26 6.38
C GLU A 405 25.49 -5.78 6.54
N ASP A 406 24.70 -5.23 5.62
CA ASP A 406 24.21 -3.85 5.68
C ASP A 406 23.31 -3.63 6.90
N LEU A 407 22.38 -4.55 7.16
CA LEU A 407 21.50 -4.50 8.34
C LEU A 407 22.32 -4.51 9.65
N LYS A 408 23.34 -5.37 9.74
CA LYS A 408 24.23 -5.43 10.91
C LYS A 408 25.05 -4.16 11.07
N SER A 409 25.57 -3.61 9.97
CA SER A 409 26.36 -2.38 9.96
C SER A 409 25.52 -1.21 10.44
N PHE A 410 24.30 -1.08 9.93
CA PHE A 410 23.35 -0.06 10.36
C PHE A 410 22.98 -0.18 11.84
N ILE A 411 22.67 -1.40 12.31
CA ILE A 411 22.37 -1.66 13.73
C ILE A 411 23.55 -1.27 14.62
N ALA A 412 24.77 -1.57 14.22
CA ALA A 412 25.97 -1.20 14.98
C ALA A 412 26.16 0.33 15.03
N ALA A 413 26.04 1.00 13.89
CA ALA A 413 26.18 2.46 13.79
C ALA A 413 25.14 3.24 14.60
N LYS A 414 23.93 2.70 14.70
CA LYS A 414 22.79 3.30 15.44
C LYS A 414 22.63 2.75 16.85
N GLU A 415 23.56 1.92 17.32
CA GLU A 415 23.55 1.28 18.65
C GLU A 415 22.24 0.54 18.97
N LEU A 416 21.63 -0.07 17.94
CA LEU A 416 20.35 -0.77 18.07
C LEU A 416 20.55 -2.19 18.60
N LYS A 417 19.43 -2.81 19.00
CA LYS A 417 19.43 -4.20 19.47
C LYS A 417 19.91 -5.14 18.35
N SER A 418 21.00 -5.87 18.61
CA SER A 418 21.62 -6.80 17.66
C SER A 418 21.17 -8.26 17.80
N ARG A 419 20.53 -8.63 18.94
CA ARG A 419 20.02 -9.99 19.17
C ARG A 419 18.59 -10.13 18.63
N GLY A 420 18.33 -11.25 17.95
CA GLY A 420 16.99 -11.59 17.45
C GLY A 420 16.81 -11.27 15.98
N ASP A 421 15.64 -10.74 15.61
CA ASP A 421 15.36 -10.33 14.24
C ASP A 421 15.85 -8.90 13.99
N LEU A 422 16.82 -8.75 13.07
CA LEU A 422 17.43 -7.46 12.77
C LEU A 422 16.42 -6.46 12.19
N VAL A 423 15.54 -6.92 11.29
CA VAL A 423 14.54 -6.08 10.63
C VAL A 423 13.52 -5.58 11.66
N LEU A 424 12.99 -6.47 12.50
CA LEU A 424 12.06 -6.07 13.57
C LEU A 424 12.72 -5.16 14.60
N ASN A 425 13.97 -5.43 14.98
CA ASN A 425 14.69 -4.57 15.92
C ASN A 425 14.88 -3.15 15.37
N ILE A 426 15.13 -3.00 14.06
CA ILE A 426 15.17 -1.70 13.40
C ILE A 426 13.78 -1.07 13.42
N LEU A 427 12.73 -1.76 12.95
CA LEU A 427 11.37 -1.20 12.94
C LEU A 427 10.91 -0.75 14.33
N ASP A 428 11.17 -1.55 15.36
CA ASP A 428 10.82 -1.22 16.75
C ASP A 428 11.57 0.04 17.25
N ALA A 429 12.82 0.24 16.83
CA ALA A 429 13.61 1.43 17.22
C ALA A 429 13.11 2.73 16.58
N TYR A 430 12.47 2.63 15.41
CA TYR A 430 11.89 3.77 14.69
C TYR A 430 10.37 3.86 14.90
N LYS A 431 9.81 3.02 15.78
CA LYS A 431 8.42 3.14 16.19
C LYS A 431 8.28 4.32 17.15
N ASP A 432 8.00 5.49 16.59
CA ASP A 432 7.61 6.64 17.39
C ASP A 432 6.19 6.43 17.93
N ALA A 433 6.12 5.89 19.14
CA ALA A 433 4.85 5.60 19.79
C ALA A 433 4.01 6.88 20.03
N GLU A 434 4.64 8.04 20.20
CA GLU A 434 3.93 9.31 20.39
C GLU A 434 3.29 9.76 19.08
N ASN A 435 4.06 9.85 18.01
CA ASN A 435 3.54 10.23 16.69
C ASN A 435 2.54 9.20 16.16
N LEU A 436 2.76 7.91 16.38
CA LEU A 436 1.79 6.86 16.03
C LEU A 436 0.45 7.07 16.75
N LEU A 437 0.46 7.56 17.99
CA LEU A 437 -0.76 7.90 18.72
C LEU A 437 -1.43 9.17 18.18
N ILE A 438 -0.65 10.16 17.71
CA ILE A 438 -1.16 11.39 17.08
C ILE A 438 -1.81 11.08 15.73
N GLU A 439 -1.18 10.26 14.88
CA GLU A 439 -1.75 9.78 13.61
C GLU A 439 -3.07 9.04 13.83
N ASN A 440 -3.22 8.39 14.99
CA ASN A 440 -4.41 7.66 15.40
C ASN A 440 -5.35 8.46 16.31
N TYR A 441 -5.12 9.76 16.47
CA TYR A 441 -5.82 10.59 17.47
C TYR A 441 -7.33 10.61 17.26
N VAL A 442 -7.79 10.64 16.00
CA VAL A 442 -9.22 10.56 15.64
C VAL A 442 -9.82 9.21 16.07
N ALA A 443 -9.13 8.10 15.80
CA ALA A 443 -9.57 6.76 16.20
C ALA A 443 -9.64 6.60 17.73
N ILE A 444 -8.71 7.22 18.46
CA ILE A 444 -8.71 7.28 19.93
C ILE A 444 -9.91 8.10 20.42
N GLY A 445 -10.19 9.25 19.79
CA GLY A 445 -11.36 10.08 20.07
C GLY A 445 -12.68 9.33 19.90
N PHE A 446 -12.79 8.55 18.81
CA PHE A 446 -13.93 7.68 18.52
C PHE A 446 -13.96 6.38 19.36
N ARG A 447 -12.97 6.18 20.23
CA ARG A 447 -12.78 4.97 21.03
C ARG A 447 -12.79 3.68 20.20
N ASN A 448 -12.29 3.74 18.97
CA ASN A 448 -12.30 2.62 18.02
C ASN A 448 -11.17 1.62 18.35
N LEU A 449 -11.40 0.77 19.36
CA LEU A 449 -10.43 -0.21 19.83
C LEU A 449 -9.96 -1.19 18.75
N ASN A 450 -10.82 -1.51 17.78
CA ASN A 450 -10.47 -2.42 16.71
C ASN A 450 -9.41 -1.78 15.82
N LEU A 451 -9.68 -0.57 15.32
CA LEU A 451 -8.73 0.21 14.51
C LEU A 451 -7.41 0.49 15.24
N LEU A 452 -7.45 0.73 16.56
CA LEU A 452 -6.23 0.94 17.34
C LEU A 452 -5.37 -0.34 17.46
N LYS A 453 -5.98 -1.47 17.82
CA LYS A 453 -5.27 -2.76 17.90
C LYS A 453 -4.67 -3.13 16.55
N GLU A 454 -5.47 -2.91 15.53
CA GLU A 454 -5.09 -3.04 14.14
C GLU A 454 -3.86 -2.19 13.82
N ASN A 455 -3.83 -0.91 14.20
CA ASN A 455 -2.69 0.02 14.04
C ASN A 455 -1.51 -0.25 15.00
N GLY A 456 -1.49 -1.42 15.65
CA GLY A 456 -0.41 -1.83 16.55
C GLY A 456 -0.39 -1.05 17.88
N ILE A 457 -1.52 -0.46 18.26
CA ILE A 457 -1.73 0.29 19.49
C ILE A 457 -2.58 -0.55 20.46
N THR A 458 -1.99 -0.95 21.58
CA THR A 458 -2.69 -1.70 22.63
C THR A 458 -3.01 -0.77 23.80
N ILE A 459 -4.28 -0.34 23.93
CA ILE A 459 -4.79 0.50 25.03
C ILE A 459 -6.08 -0.13 25.57
N LYS A 460 -6.30 -0.07 26.88
CA LYS A 460 -7.57 -0.53 27.48
C LYS A 460 -8.68 0.48 27.20
N GLU A 461 -9.92 -0.01 27.03
CA GLU A 461 -11.06 0.88 26.76
C GLU A 461 -11.25 1.98 27.81
N SER A 462 -11.02 1.65 29.08
CA SER A 462 -11.12 2.56 30.21
C SER A 462 -10.08 3.69 30.18
N GLU A 463 -8.96 3.48 29.49
CA GLU A 463 -7.82 4.40 29.44
C GLU A 463 -7.91 5.36 28.23
N LEU A 464 -8.83 5.14 27.29
CA LEU A 464 -8.93 5.94 26.06
C LEU A 464 -9.22 7.42 26.29
N GLY A 465 -10.07 7.75 27.27
CA GLY A 465 -10.37 9.16 27.61
C GLY A 465 -9.11 9.89 28.08
N LEU A 466 -8.42 9.33 29.07
CA LEU A 466 -7.15 9.85 29.57
C LEU A 466 -6.07 9.89 28.50
N LYS A 467 -6.06 8.90 27.60
CA LYS A 467 -5.10 8.88 26.50
C LYS A 467 -5.38 9.97 25.47
N PHE A 468 -6.66 10.23 25.16
CA PHE A 468 -7.07 11.33 24.30
C PHE A 468 -6.63 12.67 24.90
N GLU A 469 -6.90 12.93 26.19
CA GLU A 469 -6.41 14.12 26.91
C GLU A 469 -4.89 14.26 26.83
N CYS A 470 -4.15 13.17 27.07
CA CYS A 470 -2.69 13.15 27.01
C CYS A 470 -2.16 13.48 25.60
N ILE A 471 -2.81 12.99 24.55
CA ILE A 471 -2.40 13.30 23.17
C ILE A 471 -2.77 14.74 22.81
N THR A 472 -3.94 15.24 23.25
CA THR A 472 -4.32 16.65 23.10
C THR A 472 -3.25 17.57 23.71
N GLN A 473 -2.77 17.23 24.92
CA GLN A 473 -1.66 17.93 25.56
C GLN A 473 -0.42 17.96 24.67
N LYS A 474 -0.01 16.80 24.14
CA LYS A 474 1.16 16.69 23.26
C LYS A 474 1.02 17.53 22.00
N ILE A 475 -0.15 17.54 21.38
CA ILE A 475 -0.39 18.37 20.19
C ILE A 475 -0.22 19.86 20.54
N PHE A 476 -0.79 20.34 21.65
CA PHE A 476 -0.62 21.75 22.07
C PHE A 476 0.84 22.08 22.45
N GLU A 477 1.56 21.18 23.11
CA GLU A 477 3.00 21.33 23.36
C GLU A 477 3.78 21.48 22.05
N GLN A 478 3.49 20.64 21.05
CA GLN A 478 4.13 20.69 19.73
C GLN A 478 3.73 21.93 18.90
N LEU A 479 2.54 22.49 19.13
CA LEU A 479 2.14 23.81 18.61
C LEU A 479 2.85 24.98 19.34
N GLY A 480 3.67 24.69 20.35
CA GLY A 480 4.43 25.69 21.10
C GLY A 480 3.67 26.36 22.24
N PHE A 481 2.54 25.80 22.69
CA PHE A 481 1.84 26.30 23.87
C PHE A 481 2.50 25.81 25.16
N ASN A 482 2.43 26.63 26.21
CA ASN A 482 2.80 26.22 27.56
C ASN A 482 1.62 25.51 28.23
N VAL A 483 1.60 24.17 28.20
CA VAL A 483 0.61 23.37 28.93
C VAL A 483 1.00 23.27 30.40
N ASP A 484 0.36 24.05 31.26
CA ASP A 484 0.79 24.26 32.65
C ASP A 484 0.11 23.27 33.61
N GLU A 485 0.70 22.08 33.72
CA GLU A 485 0.29 21.04 34.67
C GLU A 485 0.33 21.50 36.13
N SER A 486 1.25 22.42 36.46
CA SER A 486 1.39 22.91 37.83
C SER A 486 0.22 23.81 38.22
N LEU A 487 -0.20 24.70 37.31
CA LEU A 487 -1.35 25.57 37.46
C LEU A 487 -2.65 24.77 37.44
N LYS A 488 -2.76 23.79 36.53
CA LYS A 488 -3.89 22.85 36.48
C LYS A 488 -4.10 22.16 37.83
N LYS A 489 -3.04 21.60 38.42
CA LYS A 489 -3.12 20.94 39.74
C LYS A 489 -3.52 21.89 40.87
N LYS A 490 -3.12 23.16 40.81
CA LYS A 490 -3.53 24.19 41.79
C LYS A 490 -5.00 24.57 41.64
N LEU A 491 -5.50 24.64 40.41
CA LEU A 491 -6.89 24.99 40.13
C LEU A 491 -7.84 23.81 40.43
N ASN A 492 -7.43 22.58 40.11
CA ASN A 492 -8.30 21.42 40.21
C ASN A 492 -8.76 21.13 41.64
N THR A 493 -10.03 20.77 41.78
CA THR A 493 -10.66 20.33 43.03
C THR A 493 -11.22 18.91 42.87
N THR A 494 -11.72 18.32 43.96
CA THR A 494 -12.40 17.01 43.89
C THR A 494 -13.57 17.01 42.91
N LYS A 495 -14.26 18.15 42.76
CA LYS A 495 -15.45 18.32 41.92
C LYS A 495 -15.13 18.80 40.51
N ASN A 496 -14.18 19.74 40.37
CA ASN A 496 -13.87 20.38 39.11
C ASN A 496 -12.45 20.01 38.69
N LYS A 497 -12.34 19.20 37.63
CA LYS A 497 -11.07 18.70 37.11
C LYS A 497 -10.93 19.16 35.66
N ILE A 498 -10.17 20.22 35.48
CA ILE A 498 -9.79 20.73 34.17
C ILE A 498 -8.84 19.73 33.52
N ASP A 499 -9.06 19.42 32.25
CA ASP A 499 -8.22 18.50 31.49
C ASP A 499 -6.87 19.13 31.15
N LEU A 500 -6.86 20.33 30.54
CA LEU A 500 -5.64 21.11 30.25
C LEU A 500 -5.81 22.60 30.52
N VAL A 501 -4.71 23.24 30.89
CA VAL A 501 -4.60 24.70 31.05
C VAL A 501 -3.42 25.17 30.19
N LEU A 502 -3.69 25.99 29.18
CA LEU A 502 -2.65 26.64 28.38
C LEU A 502 -2.37 28.02 28.99
N ASN A 503 -1.16 28.23 29.48
CA ASN A 503 -0.75 29.47 30.12
C ASN A 503 -0.14 30.42 29.08
N LEU A 504 -0.78 31.56 28.87
CA LEU A 504 -0.34 32.57 27.89
C LEU A 504 0.57 33.64 28.50
N GLY A 505 0.83 33.58 29.81
CA GLY A 505 1.50 34.65 30.56
C GLY A 505 0.52 35.73 31.03
N ASN A 506 0.98 36.66 31.88
CA ASN A 506 0.17 37.79 32.39
C ASN A 506 -1.18 37.40 33.03
N ASN A 507 -1.24 36.23 33.68
CA ASN A 507 -2.46 35.62 34.25
C ASN A 507 -3.55 35.26 33.22
N ASP A 508 -3.23 35.31 31.92
CA ASP A 508 -4.11 34.88 30.84
C ASP A 508 -3.98 33.37 30.60
N VAL A 509 -5.11 32.68 30.53
CA VAL A 509 -5.17 31.23 30.30
C VAL A 509 -6.22 30.84 29.26
N ILE A 510 -5.99 29.73 28.58
CA ILE A 510 -7.00 28.99 27.82
C ILE A 510 -7.30 27.69 28.58
N ILE A 511 -8.58 27.43 28.80
CA ILE A 511 -9.06 26.18 29.40
C ILE A 511 -9.44 25.23 28.27
N VAL A 512 -8.93 24.00 28.30
CA VAL A 512 -9.28 22.97 27.31
C VAL A 512 -9.97 21.82 28.01
N GLU A 513 -11.11 21.41 27.46
CA GLU A 513 -11.85 20.21 27.83
C GLU A 513 -11.80 19.22 26.67
N CYS A 514 -11.63 17.94 26.98
CA CYS A 514 -11.55 16.86 25.99
C CYS A 514 -12.74 15.91 26.16
N LYS A 515 -13.36 15.51 25.05
CA LYS A 515 -14.44 14.50 25.06
C LYS A 515 -14.21 13.44 23.99
N THR A 516 -14.29 12.18 24.40
CA THR A 516 -14.35 11.02 23.49
C THR A 516 -15.78 10.53 23.37
N ILE A 517 -16.16 9.98 22.22
CA ILE A 517 -17.48 9.38 21.98
C ILE A 517 -17.32 8.13 21.11
N LYS A 518 -18.19 7.12 21.23
CA LYS A 518 -18.13 5.92 20.37
C LYS A 518 -18.79 6.13 19.00
N GLU A 519 -19.85 6.93 18.98
CA GLU A 519 -20.68 7.21 17.81
C GLU A 519 -20.44 8.66 17.33
N SER A 520 -20.72 8.96 16.07
CA SER A 520 -20.56 10.31 15.49
C SER A 520 -21.53 11.32 16.11
N GLY A 521 -21.16 12.61 16.06
CA GLY A 521 -22.02 13.70 16.54
C GLY A 521 -22.12 13.80 18.06
N TYR A 522 -21.10 14.35 18.73
CA TYR A 522 -21.20 14.67 20.15
C TYR A 522 -22.32 15.70 20.41
N ASN A 523 -23.33 15.34 21.20
CA ASN A 523 -24.58 16.10 21.35
C ASN A 523 -24.91 16.55 22.80
N LYS A 524 -23.98 16.40 23.75
CA LYS A 524 -24.24 16.65 25.19
C LYS A 524 -23.94 18.07 25.65
N PHE A 525 -24.41 19.08 24.90
CA PHE A 525 -24.04 20.49 25.10
C PHE A 525 -24.29 20.99 26.53
N SER A 526 -25.51 20.86 27.04
CA SER A 526 -25.89 21.42 28.36
C SER A 526 -25.06 20.89 29.54
N SER A 527 -24.50 19.68 29.44
CA SER A 527 -23.64 19.13 30.49
C SER A 527 -22.24 19.72 30.44
N VAL A 528 -21.68 19.84 29.23
CA VAL A 528 -20.31 20.31 29.01
C VAL A 528 -20.21 21.81 29.19
N SER A 529 -21.19 22.58 28.72
CA SER A 529 -21.22 24.03 28.93
C SER A 529 -21.21 24.38 30.42
N ARG A 530 -22.04 23.71 31.23
CA ARG A 530 -22.03 23.84 32.70
C ARG A 530 -20.69 23.45 33.33
N GLN A 531 -20.07 22.38 32.84
CA GLN A 531 -18.77 21.92 33.31
C GLN A 531 -17.69 22.99 33.02
N ILE A 532 -17.57 23.44 31.77
CA ILE A 532 -16.62 24.47 31.36
C ILE A 532 -16.87 25.79 32.10
N LYS A 533 -18.14 26.21 32.26
CA LYS A 533 -18.50 27.40 33.04
C LYS A 533 -17.95 27.33 34.47
N SER A 534 -18.08 26.17 35.11
CA SER A 534 -17.53 25.96 36.46
C SER A 534 -16.00 26.07 36.52
N TYR A 535 -15.31 25.75 35.44
CA TYR A 535 -13.85 25.85 35.32
C TYR A 535 -13.43 27.30 35.09
N VAL A 536 -14.15 28.01 34.23
CA VAL A 536 -13.97 29.44 33.99
C VAL A 536 -14.14 30.22 35.30
N ASP A 537 -15.20 29.94 36.05
CA ASP A 537 -15.47 30.59 37.35
C ASP A 537 -14.37 30.28 38.38
N LEU A 538 -13.84 29.05 38.35
CA LEU A 538 -12.75 28.63 39.24
C LEU A 538 -11.44 29.36 38.92
N ALA A 539 -11.09 29.48 37.63
CA ALA A 539 -9.92 30.24 37.20
C ALA A 539 -10.05 31.73 37.57
N LYS A 540 -11.21 32.34 37.31
CA LYS A 540 -11.51 33.74 37.67
C LYS A 540 -11.38 33.99 39.17
N LYS A 541 -11.88 33.09 40.02
CA LYS A 541 -11.73 33.17 41.48
C LYS A 541 -10.28 33.10 41.95
N ASN A 542 -9.40 32.49 41.17
CA ASN A 542 -7.97 32.42 41.44
C ASN A 542 -7.17 33.57 40.77
N GLY A 543 -7.85 34.63 40.32
CA GLY A 543 -7.20 35.81 39.76
C GLY A 543 -6.69 35.65 38.33
N LEU A 544 -7.12 34.59 37.63
CA LEU A 544 -6.77 34.35 36.23
C LEU A 544 -7.85 34.91 35.29
N ASN A 545 -7.41 35.38 34.13
CA ASN A 545 -8.29 35.76 33.04
C ASN A 545 -8.38 34.61 32.03
N VAL A 546 -9.59 34.07 31.83
CA VAL A 546 -9.81 33.01 30.84
C VAL A 546 -10.10 33.66 29.50
N VAL A 547 -9.10 33.67 28.63
CA VAL A 547 -9.19 34.36 27.33
C VAL A 547 -10.09 33.59 26.37
N LYS A 548 -10.06 32.25 26.44
CA LYS A 548 -10.88 31.36 25.62
C LYS A 548 -11.07 30.01 26.32
N SER A 549 -12.19 29.35 26.04
CA SER A 549 -12.41 27.94 26.37
C SER A 549 -12.42 27.12 25.10
N LEU A 550 -11.76 25.96 25.08
CA LEU A 550 -11.73 25.04 23.95
C LEU A 550 -12.35 23.72 24.34
N LEU A 551 -13.23 23.19 23.49
CA LEU A 551 -13.72 21.82 23.58
C LEU A 551 -13.17 21.02 22.40
N VAL A 552 -12.39 19.97 22.71
CA VAL A 552 -11.81 19.06 21.73
C VAL A 552 -12.58 17.74 21.76
N ALA A 553 -13.09 17.32 20.61
CA ALA A 553 -13.80 16.04 20.47
C ALA A 553 -13.52 15.45 19.08
N PRO A 554 -13.74 14.14 18.83
CA PRO A 554 -13.57 13.60 17.48
C PRO A 554 -14.49 14.28 16.46
N ASP A 555 -15.73 14.60 16.86
CA ASP A 555 -16.75 15.20 16.01
C ASP A 555 -17.89 15.83 16.85
N PHE A 556 -18.67 16.74 16.25
CA PHE A 556 -19.80 17.45 16.88
C PHE A 556 -21.05 17.37 15.99
N SER A 557 -22.23 17.24 16.58
CA SER A 557 -23.48 17.33 15.80
C SER A 557 -23.80 18.77 15.41
N ASP A 558 -24.56 18.96 14.34
CA ASP A 558 -25.00 20.31 13.90
C ASP A 558 -25.75 21.04 15.02
N ASP A 559 -26.65 20.34 15.73
CA ASP A 559 -27.36 20.88 16.90
C ASP A 559 -26.39 21.38 17.99
N PHE A 560 -25.30 20.65 18.24
CA PHE A 560 -24.31 21.04 19.24
C PHE A 560 -23.56 22.31 18.83
N VAL A 561 -23.23 22.43 17.54
CA VAL A 561 -22.57 23.64 17.00
C VAL A 561 -23.51 24.84 17.09
N ASN A 562 -24.79 24.66 16.75
CA ASN A 562 -25.82 25.70 16.85
C ASN A 562 -26.03 26.15 18.31
N ASP A 563 -26.15 25.20 19.25
CA ASP A 563 -26.29 25.51 20.67
C ASP A 563 -25.06 26.25 21.22
N CYS A 564 -23.85 25.92 20.74
CA CYS A 564 -22.62 26.60 21.12
C CYS A 564 -22.54 28.04 20.60
N ASP A 565 -23.09 28.32 19.41
CA ASP A 565 -23.12 29.66 18.81
C ASP A 565 -24.00 30.62 19.62
N LEU A 566 -25.00 30.09 20.33
CA LEU A 566 -25.90 30.87 21.19
C LEU A 566 -25.32 31.13 22.60
N GLU A 567 -24.18 30.53 22.96
CA GLU A 567 -23.57 30.61 24.30
C GLU A 567 -22.38 31.58 24.33
N PHE A 568 -22.62 32.78 24.85
CA PHE A 568 -21.62 33.86 24.86
C PHE A 568 -20.85 34.00 26.17
N GLU A 569 -21.28 33.36 27.28
CA GLU A 569 -20.73 33.68 28.60
C GLU A 569 -19.34 33.07 28.87
N ILE A 570 -19.03 31.94 28.23
CA ILE A 570 -17.81 31.17 28.49
C ILE A 570 -16.78 31.23 27.36
N ASN A 571 -17.07 32.00 26.31
CA ASN A 571 -16.22 32.19 25.12
C ASN A 571 -15.67 30.84 24.59
N LEU A 572 -16.57 29.90 24.33
CA LEU A 572 -16.27 28.54 23.92
C LEU A 572 -16.02 28.46 22.41
N SER A 573 -14.98 27.74 22.01
CA SER A 573 -14.78 27.27 20.62
C SER A 573 -14.60 25.76 20.60
N LEU A 574 -15.07 25.16 19.51
CA LEU A 574 -15.06 23.74 19.23
C LEU A 574 -13.93 23.45 18.23
N ILE A 575 -13.21 22.35 18.45
CA ILE A 575 -12.20 21.86 17.53
C ILE A 575 -12.33 20.35 17.41
N THR A 576 -12.45 19.86 16.18
CA THR A 576 -12.47 18.41 15.94
C THR A 576 -11.07 17.85 16.05
N ALA A 577 -10.96 16.58 16.45
CA ALA A 577 -9.67 15.89 16.56
C ALA A 577 -8.91 15.92 15.23
N GLY A 578 -9.62 15.72 14.11
CA GLY A 578 -9.05 15.81 12.76
C GLY A 578 -8.50 17.20 12.46
N SER A 579 -9.29 18.26 12.74
CA SER A 579 -8.84 19.64 12.52
C SER A 579 -7.58 19.96 13.33
N LEU A 580 -7.51 19.52 14.59
CA LEU A 580 -6.35 19.78 15.45
C LEU A 580 -5.07 19.12 14.93
N VAL A 581 -5.16 17.88 14.41
CA VAL A 581 -4.02 17.18 13.78
C VAL A 581 -3.60 17.88 12.49
N ASN A 582 -4.54 18.23 11.62
CA ASN A 582 -4.25 18.94 10.36
C ASN A 582 -3.59 20.31 10.63
N ILE A 583 -4.01 21.02 11.67
CA ILE A 583 -3.40 22.28 12.11
C ILE A 583 -1.96 22.04 12.58
N LEU A 584 -1.69 20.98 13.34
CA LEU A 584 -0.34 20.61 13.77
C LEU A 584 0.57 20.32 12.56
N GLU A 585 0.10 19.53 11.61
CA GLU A 585 0.83 19.22 10.38
C GLU A 585 1.15 20.49 9.58
N GLY A 586 0.16 21.34 9.34
CA GLY A 586 0.37 22.62 8.66
C GLY A 586 1.28 23.58 9.43
N PHE A 587 1.29 23.53 10.76
CA PHE A 587 2.19 24.31 11.59
C PHE A 587 3.64 23.83 11.48
N ARG A 588 3.89 22.52 11.42
CA ARG A 588 5.23 21.94 11.22
C ARG A 588 5.86 22.36 9.89
N GLU A 589 5.05 22.60 8.86
CA GLU A 589 5.48 23.16 7.57
C GLU A 589 5.66 24.69 7.60
N SER A 590 5.18 25.36 8.65
CA SER A 590 5.19 26.83 8.74
C SER A 590 6.53 27.36 9.26
N LYS A 591 6.75 28.67 9.11
CA LYS A 591 7.93 29.36 9.66
C LYS A 591 7.76 29.79 11.12
N HIS A 592 6.58 29.58 11.71
CA HIS A 592 6.28 30.02 13.06
C HIS A 592 6.97 29.14 14.09
N LYS A 593 7.57 29.76 15.11
CA LYS A 593 8.13 29.03 16.27
C LYS A 593 7.08 28.66 17.32
N GLN A 594 5.99 29.40 17.34
CA GLN A 594 4.87 29.22 18.25
C GLN A 594 3.57 29.54 17.49
N PHE A 595 2.56 28.69 17.67
CA PHE A 595 1.27 28.87 17.03
C PHE A 595 0.56 30.14 17.53
N PRO A 596 0.09 31.04 16.64
CA PRO A 596 -0.63 32.25 17.06
C PRO A 596 -2.01 31.92 17.62
N TYR A 597 -2.15 31.92 18.95
CA TYR A 597 -3.39 31.53 19.64
C TYR A 597 -4.63 32.35 19.23
N GLN A 598 -4.45 33.56 18.70
CA GLN A 598 -5.54 34.40 18.17
C GLN A 598 -6.28 33.76 17.00
N LEU A 599 -5.67 32.79 16.31
CA LEU A 599 -6.32 32.03 15.25
C LEU A 599 -7.40 31.08 15.80
N LEU A 600 -7.33 30.67 17.07
CA LEU A 600 -8.33 29.84 17.74
C LEU A 600 -9.53 30.63 18.27
N MET A 601 -9.55 31.95 18.08
CA MET A 601 -10.53 32.82 18.74
C MET A 601 -11.75 33.17 17.88
N LYS A 602 -11.66 33.00 16.56
CA LYS A 602 -12.54 33.67 15.61
C LYS A 602 -13.82 32.89 15.28
N ASP A 603 -13.79 31.58 15.40
CA ASP A 603 -14.87 30.71 14.94
C ASP A 603 -15.46 29.93 16.12
N VAL A 604 -16.77 29.67 16.09
CA VAL A 604 -17.42 28.77 17.05
C VAL A 604 -16.92 27.36 16.82
N LEU A 605 -17.05 26.83 15.60
CA LEU A 605 -16.34 25.64 15.16
C LEU A 605 -15.12 26.06 14.33
N ILE A 606 -13.93 25.77 14.84
CA ILE A 606 -12.66 26.15 14.20
C ILE A 606 -12.58 25.56 12.80
N LYS A 607 -12.40 26.45 11.81
CA LYS A 607 -12.27 26.07 10.40
C LYS A 607 -10.80 25.90 10.03
N GLU A 608 -10.36 24.64 9.90
CA GLU A 608 -8.97 24.28 9.60
C GLU A 608 -8.39 25.04 8.39
N GLU A 609 -9.12 25.13 7.28
CA GLU A 609 -8.63 25.76 6.05
C GLU A 609 -8.22 27.22 6.26
N ARG A 610 -8.95 27.94 7.13
CA ARG A 610 -8.69 29.34 7.44
C ARG A 610 -7.40 29.49 8.21
N ILE A 611 -7.15 28.59 9.16
CA ILE A 611 -5.92 28.55 9.95
C ILE A 611 -4.74 28.19 9.05
N LEU A 612 -4.86 27.14 8.25
CA LEU A 612 -3.81 26.70 7.32
C LEU A 612 -3.44 27.82 6.33
N LYS A 613 -4.42 28.55 5.78
CA LYS A 613 -4.18 29.73 4.93
C LYS A 613 -3.48 30.88 5.68
N ALA A 614 -3.68 31.01 6.99
CA ALA A 614 -3.10 32.07 7.79
C ALA A 614 -1.65 31.77 8.18
N ILE A 615 -1.33 30.54 8.56
CA ILE A 615 0.03 30.13 8.99
C ILE A 615 1.00 29.87 7.83
N LYS A 616 0.48 29.68 6.61
CA LYS A 616 1.30 29.57 5.38
C LYS A 616 1.77 30.91 4.83
N LYS A 617 1.22 32.03 5.31
CA LYS A 617 1.69 33.39 4.99
C LYS A 617 2.87 33.76 5.87
#